data_AF-A0AAD7CEZ4-F1
#
_entry.id   AF-A0AAD7CEZ4-F1
#
_cell.length_a   1.000
_cell.length_b   1.000
_cell.length_c   1.000
_cell.angle_alpha   90.00
_cell.angle_beta   90.00
_cell.angle_gamma   90.00
#
_symmetry.space_group_name_H-M   'P 1'
#
loop_
_entity.id
_entity.type
_entity.pdbx_description
1 polymer ?
#
loop_
_entity_poly.entity_id
_entity_poly.type
_entity_poly.pdbx_seq_one_letter_code
_entity_poly.pdbx_strand_id
1 'polypeptide(L)'
;MTRRTRQSLRLDNGNPFLDLPLDVLFEIFRRLDPLTLLYLARTNKALRGFLLDRHNANIWRASLRAVESAPPLAPGCMDDPAWCRLLFEEVCHVCLEPLEHDYQSDPIWWEFAARWCTDCSGRQTVKQIPARLSATHKTPIFAKGVFPAINGAYLRKDVKDFTEKYCDDKSTTASESASEAKTIKAGKAKLLRERRAQTKAINEYSTIGKLWMGRIVQARIKEIKELKAVRYANVQTKLREAGWPDYIVSWARPFLEAHPLVTIPQALSDEEWDEIASELTKDLEVHVKPKVLTDRVRLLGQTFPDPITENIQNLAIPPRLVDVALIPDVRVVLENPDLKLVLKKDDLEAALKSQLPDLVAVWSVAFEEKLRKHIKASLKTRFPDADIIGDPLEYAAVVFTCYWGCCTGHFSSGKSKTCLRRSYDWQHSTKAFRLADQPKMNGVVDNVIKLYGKDPQTATCEEMDKIPGKLYCVKCKNSAWSWREAVVCSSDFLFAQKMFSK
;
A
#
# COMPACT_ATOMS: atom_id res chain seq x y z
N MET A 1 56.72 37.64 38.08
CA MET A 1 55.94 36.44 38.46
C MET A 1 54.59 36.88 39.00
N THR A 2 53.60 36.99 38.12
CA THR A 2 52.22 37.35 38.48
C THR A 2 51.51 36.11 39.00
N ARG A 3 51.09 36.17 40.27
CA ARG A 3 50.31 35.15 40.98
C ARG A 3 49.01 34.92 40.20
N ARG A 4 48.91 33.83 39.41
CA ARG A 4 47.65 33.36 38.83
C ARG A 4 46.76 32.92 40.00
N THR A 5 45.87 33.79 40.42
CA THR A 5 44.83 33.46 41.39
C THR A 5 44.01 32.31 40.80
N ARG A 6 44.13 31.10 41.36
CA ARG A 6 43.24 29.98 41.09
C ARG A 6 41.83 30.41 41.48
N GLN A 7 41.06 30.94 40.55
CA GLN A 7 39.61 30.92 40.66
C GLN A 7 39.23 29.45 40.53
N SER A 8 38.98 28.77 41.64
CA SER A 8 38.16 27.56 41.63
C SER A 8 36.70 28.02 41.74
N LEU A 9 35.77 27.19 41.27
CA LEU A 9 34.36 27.31 41.65
C LEU A 9 34.27 27.02 43.16
N ARG A 10 34.64 27.99 44.00
CA ARG A 10 34.62 27.82 45.47
C ARG A 10 33.16 27.67 45.92
N LEU A 11 32.80 26.44 46.22
CA LEU A 11 31.53 26.08 46.84
C LEU A 11 31.85 25.15 48.01
N ASP A 12 31.36 25.49 49.20
CA ASP A 12 31.48 24.72 50.45
C ASP A 12 30.69 23.40 50.44
N ASN A 13 30.79 22.59 49.39
CA ASN A 13 30.13 21.28 49.31
C ASN A 13 31.11 20.28 48.70
N GLY A 14 31.62 19.34 49.51
CA GLY A 14 32.74 18.42 49.21
C GLY A 14 32.55 17.49 48.01
N ASN A 15 32.49 18.06 46.81
CA ASN A 15 32.47 17.38 45.53
C ASN A 15 33.86 17.51 44.87
N PRO A 16 34.68 16.44 44.87
CA PRO A 16 36.05 16.47 44.36
C PRO A 16 36.16 16.91 42.90
N PHE A 17 35.09 16.76 42.11
CA PHE A 17 35.06 17.20 40.71
C PHE A 17 35.05 18.74 40.60
N LEU A 18 34.36 19.43 41.49
CA LEU A 18 34.28 20.91 41.47
C LEU A 18 35.54 21.58 42.03
N ASP A 19 36.41 20.83 42.70
CA ASP A 19 37.72 21.28 43.18
C ASP A 19 38.78 21.33 42.06
N LEU A 20 38.47 20.81 40.87
CA LEU A 20 39.36 20.88 39.71
C LEU A 20 39.62 22.34 39.29
N PRO A 21 40.83 22.65 38.77
CA PRO A 21 41.11 23.95 38.17
C PRO A 21 40.10 24.31 37.06
N LEU A 22 39.68 25.58 37.00
CA LEU A 22 38.68 26.03 36.04
C LEU A 22 39.05 25.70 34.59
N ASP A 23 40.31 25.84 34.21
CA ASP A 23 40.83 25.49 32.88
C ASP A 23 40.61 24.02 32.52
N VAL A 24 40.77 23.12 33.49
CA VAL A 24 40.45 21.68 33.32
C VAL A 24 38.96 21.49 33.15
N LEU A 25 38.13 22.14 33.97
CA LEU A 25 36.67 22.07 33.85
C LEU A 25 36.18 22.61 32.49
N PHE A 26 36.75 23.71 32.00
CA PHE A 26 36.46 24.24 30.66
C PHE A 26 36.85 23.28 29.54
N GLU A 27 37.97 22.56 29.67
CA GLU A 27 38.40 21.54 28.71
C GLU A 27 37.49 20.32 28.72
N ILE A 28 37.03 19.89 29.90
CA ILE A 28 36.06 18.80 30.02
C ILE A 28 34.75 19.22 29.37
N PHE A 29 34.17 20.35 29.77
CA PHE A 29 32.83 20.75 29.33
C PHE A 29 32.75 21.05 27.84
N ARG A 30 33.81 21.57 27.20
CA ARG A 30 33.80 21.84 25.75
C ARG A 30 33.81 20.56 24.90
N ARG A 31 34.15 19.42 25.50
CA ARG A 31 34.20 18.09 24.85
C ARG A 31 32.92 17.28 25.04
N LEU A 32 32.03 17.71 25.94
CA LEU A 32 30.74 17.05 26.14
C LEU A 32 29.81 17.37 24.97
N ASP A 33 28.96 16.41 24.61
CA ASP A 33 27.87 16.67 23.67
C ASP A 33 26.82 17.62 24.31
N PRO A 34 26.00 18.29 23.48
CA PRO A 34 25.11 19.33 23.98
C PRO A 34 24.07 18.84 25.00
N LEU A 35 23.62 17.58 24.88
CA LEU A 35 22.61 17.01 25.75
C LEU A 35 23.20 16.66 27.12
N THR A 36 24.37 16.04 27.14
CA THR A 36 25.12 15.79 28.38
C THR A 36 25.45 17.10 29.10
N LEU A 37 25.86 18.15 28.38
CA LEU A 37 26.12 19.46 28.95
C LEU A 37 24.86 20.09 29.58
N LEU A 38 23.70 19.93 28.91
CA LEU A 38 22.39 20.35 29.41
C LEU A 38 21.98 19.62 30.69
N TYR A 39 22.17 18.31 30.75
CA TYR A 39 21.88 17.53 31.94
C TYR A 39 22.84 17.88 33.09
N LEU A 40 24.13 18.04 32.80
CA LEU A 40 25.12 18.45 33.79
C LEU A 40 24.74 19.80 34.45
N ALA A 41 24.29 20.78 33.67
CA ALA A 41 23.82 22.07 34.16
C ALA A 41 22.57 21.98 35.06
N ARG A 42 21.87 20.84 35.09
CA ARG A 42 20.69 20.59 35.94
C ARG A 42 21.01 19.78 37.20
N THR A 43 22.19 19.20 37.32
CA THR A 43 22.58 18.35 38.47
C THR A 43 22.93 19.15 39.74
N ASN A 44 23.55 20.32 39.60
CA ASN A 44 24.09 21.08 40.73
C ASN A 44 23.93 22.60 40.51
N LYS A 45 23.54 23.36 41.54
CA LYS A 45 23.41 24.83 41.52
C LYS A 45 24.70 25.53 41.08
N ALA A 46 25.85 24.99 41.46
CA ALA A 46 27.19 25.43 41.07
C ALA A 46 27.42 25.36 39.55
N LEU A 47 27.26 24.15 39.02
CA LEU A 47 27.40 23.85 37.60
C LEU A 47 26.39 24.63 36.79
N ARG A 48 25.16 24.75 37.29
CA ARG A 48 24.14 25.60 36.69
C ARG A 48 24.59 27.05 36.58
N GLY A 49 25.07 27.63 37.68
CA GLY A 49 25.52 29.03 37.72
C GLY A 49 26.70 29.27 36.77
N PHE A 50 27.65 28.33 36.70
CA PHE A 50 28.79 28.41 35.81
C PHE A 50 28.43 28.20 34.34
N LEU A 51 27.71 27.12 34.01
CA LEU A 51 27.42 26.74 32.63
C LEU A 51 26.40 27.67 31.96
N LEU A 52 25.48 28.27 32.72
CA LEU A 52 24.50 29.22 32.18
C LEU A 52 25.01 30.67 32.21
N ASP A 53 26.23 30.94 32.67
CA ASP A 53 26.84 32.26 32.58
C ASP A 53 27.18 32.60 31.12
N ARG A 54 26.76 33.77 30.65
CA ARG A 54 27.04 34.29 29.31
C ARG A 54 28.53 34.34 28.96
N HIS A 55 29.43 34.52 29.93
CA HIS A 55 30.88 34.52 29.70
C HIS A 55 31.38 33.14 29.27
N ASN A 56 30.61 32.08 29.56
CA ASN A 56 30.92 30.68 29.27
C ASN A 56 30.14 30.15 28.06
N ALA A 57 29.46 31.00 27.28
CA ALA A 57 28.73 30.62 26.06
C ALA A 57 29.59 29.84 25.05
N ASN A 58 30.90 30.08 25.05
CA ASN A 58 31.87 29.41 24.18
C ASN A 58 31.90 27.89 24.41
N ILE A 59 31.59 27.41 25.62
CA ILE A 59 31.51 25.98 25.95
C ILE A 59 30.40 25.32 25.10
N TRP A 60 29.21 25.92 25.10
CA TRP A 60 28.06 25.43 24.35
C TRP A 60 28.29 25.49 22.84
N ARG A 61 28.90 26.57 22.35
CA ARG A 61 29.24 26.70 20.93
C ARG A 61 30.26 25.67 20.47
N ALA A 62 31.24 25.34 21.32
CA ALA A 62 32.21 24.28 21.03
C ALA A 62 31.51 22.91 20.97
N SER A 63 30.65 22.62 21.95
CA SER A 63 29.83 21.41 22.00
C SER A 63 28.94 21.25 20.77
N LEU A 64 28.23 22.31 20.36
CA LEU A 64 27.40 22.33 19.15
C LEU A 64 28.22 22.07 17.87
N ARG A 65 29.42 22.65 17.74
CA ARG A 65 30.29 22.43 16.57
C ARG A 65 30.83 21.01 16.47
N ALA A 66 30.89 20.28 17.58
CA ALA A 66 31.37 18.90 17.61
C ALA A 66 30.31 17.88 17.15
N VAL A 67 29.03 18.28 17.09
CA VAL A 67 27.94 17.40 16.64
C VAL A 67 28.07 17.14 15.14
N GLU A 68 27.94 15.86 14.76
CA GLU A 68 27.92 15.44 13.37
C GLU A 68 26.85 16.18 12.57
N SER A 69 27.14 16.53 11.31
CA SER A 69 26.30 17.40 10.46
C SER A 69 26.15 18.86 10.92
N ALA A 70 26.85 19.27 11.99
CA ALA A 70 26.98 20.64 12.51
C ALA A 70 25.64 21.43 12.59
N PRO A 71 24.95 21.45 13.75
CA PRO A 71 23.73 22.22 13.93
C PRO A 71 23.91 23.70 13.61
N PRO A 72 22.85 24.38 13.17
CA PRO A 72 22.86 25.83 13.05
C PRO A 72 23.21 26.49 14.38
N LEU A 73 23.89 27.63 14.30
CA LEU A 73 24.17 28.46 15.46
C LEU A 73 22.85 28.96 16.07
N ALA A 74 22.84 29.16 17.40
CA ALA A 74 21.68 29.71 18.07
C ALA A 74 21.32 31.09 17.48
N PRO A 75 20.03 31.35 17.18
CA PRO A 75 19.61 32.66 16.69
C PRO A 75 19.81 33.72 17.79
N GLY A 76 20.08 34.97 17.42
CA GLY A 76 20.36 36.05 18.39
C GLY A 76 19.22 36.34 19.40
N CYS A 77 18.01 35.83 19.15
CA CYS A 77 16.88 35.91 20.08
C CYS A 77 16.82 34.74 21.09
N MET A 78 17.79 33.83 21.09
CA MET A 78 17.85 32.66 21.96
C MET A 78 19.28 32.44 22.47
N ASP A 79 19.40 31.97 23.70
CA ASP A 79 20.66 31.55 24.30
C ASP A 79 21.05 30.12 23.87
N ASP A 80 22.36 29.86 23.82
CA ASP A 80 22.91 28.56 23.42
C ASP A 80 22.33 27.38 24.23
N PRO A 81 22.11 27.47 25.57
CA PRO A 81 21.50 26.38 26.34
C PRO A 81 20.04 26.07 25.95
N ALA A 82 19.20 27.10 25.72
CA ALA A 82 17.83 26.86 25.27
C ALA A 82 17.79 26.33 23.84
N TRP A 83 18.73 26.73 23.00
CA TRP A 83 18.90 26.16 21.66
C TRP A 83 19.26 24.68 21.73
N CYS A 84 20.22 24.30 22.58
CA CYS A 84 20.57 22.89 22.80
C CYS A 84 19.37 22.09 23.31
N ARG A 85 18.59 22.66 24.23
CA ARG A 85 17.33 22.05 24.68
C ARG A 85 16.38 21.80 23.52
N LEU A 86 16.17 22.80 22.66
CA LEU A 86 15.29 22.67 21.50
C LEU A 86 15.78 21.62 20.50
N LEU A 87 17.09 21.52 20.27
CA LEU A 87 17.64 20.64 19.25
C LEU A 87 17.72 19.18 19.71
N PHE A 88 18.07 18.92 20.97
CA PHE A 88 18.48 17.57 21.40
C PHE A 88 17.60 16.95 22.49
N GLU A 89 16.79 17.72 23.21
CA GLU A 89 15.94 17.16 24.25
C GLU A 89 14.67 16.55 23.65
N GLU A 90 14.43 15.26 23.91
CA GLU A 90 13.30 14.50 23.35
C GLU A 90 12.08 14.45 24.27
N VAL A 91 11.79 15.57 24.94
CA VAL A 91 10.62 15.70 25.82
C VAL A 91 9.75 16.87 25.40
N CYS A 92 8.46 16.77 25.73
CA CYS A 92 7.54 17.86 25.53
C CYS A 92 7.92 19.06 26.42
N HIS A 93 8.11 20.24 25.84
CA HIS A 93 8.47 21.45 26.58
C HIS A 93 7.38 21.95 27.56
N VAL A 94 6.18 21.36 27.53
CA VAL A 94 5.03 21.75 28.36
C VAL A 94 4.76 20.73 29.47
N CYS A 95 4.51 19.46 29.11
CA CYS A 95 4.20 18.43 30.09
C CYS A 95 5.41 17.60 30.54
N LEU A 96 6.57 17.77 29.90
CA LEU A 96 7.82 17.06 30.19
C LEU A 96 7.79 15.54 29.94
N GLU A 97 6.68 15.01 29.43
CA GLU A 97 6.60 13.63 28.97
C GLU A 97 7.55 13.39 27.77
N PRO A 98 8.14 12.19 27.66
CA PRO A 98 8.89 11.78 26.48
C PRO A 98 8.06 11.92 25.21
N LEU A 99 8.70 12.36 24.12
CA LEU A 99 8.06 12.40 22.81
C LEU A 99 8.27 11.06 22.11
N GLU A 100 7.25 10.58 21.41
CA GLU A 100 7.41 9.43 20.51
C GLU A 100 8.47 9.76 19.46
N HIS A 101 9.50 8.92 19.39
CA HIS A 101 10.60 9.11 18.45
C HIS A 101 10.22 8.52 17.08
N ASP A 102 9.65 9.36 16.22
CA ASP A 102 9.52 9.06 14.79
C ASP A 102 10.74 9.61 14.04
N TYR A 103 11.62 8.70 13.63
CA TYR A 103 12.85 9.04 12.89
C TYR A 103 12.58 9.62 11.49
N GLN A 104 11.34 9.57 11.01
CA GLN A 104 10.95 10.06 9.68
C GLN A 104 10.41 11.49 9.70
N SER A 105 10.18 12.07 10.88
CA SER A 105 9.58 13.40 11.01
C SER A 105 10.46 14.39 11.75
N ASP A 106 10.21 15.67 11.50
CA ASP A 106 10.83 16.78 12.23
C ASP A 106 10.03 17.01 13.53
N PRO A 107 10.60 16.76 14.71
CA PRO A 107 9.89 16.91 15.98
C PRO A 107 9.80 18.36 16.45
N ILE A 108 10.45 19.31 15.75
CA ILE A 108 10.62 20.69 16.20
C ILE A 108 9.61 21.60 15.52
N TRP A 109 8.85 22.33 16.35
CA TRP A 109 8.01 23.44 15.95
C TRP A 109 8.87 24.70 15.85
N TRP A 110 9.66 24.80 14.79
CA TRP A 110 10.69 25.84 14.62
C TRP A 110 10.14 27.27 14.77
N GLU A 111 8.99 27.56 14.18
CA GLU A 111 8.33 28.88 14.28
C GLU A 111 7.99 29.29 15.71
N PHE A 112 7.90 28.32 16.63
CA PHE A 112 7.54 28.53 18.02
C PHE A 112 8.70 28.20 18.97
N ALA A 113 9.86 27.81 18.44
CA ALA A 113 11.00 27.37 19.23
C ALA A 113 10.62 26.30 20.28
N ALA A 114 9.82 25.30 19.88
CA ALA A 114 9.27 24.34 20.82
C ALA A 114 9.23 22.90 20.30
N ARG A 115 9.23 21.95 21.25
CA ARG A 115 8.88 20.55 21.04
C ARG A 115 7.65 20.21 21.86
N TRP A 116 6.61 19.67 21.22
CA TRP A 116 5.34 19.38 21.88
C TRP A 116 4.80 18.03 21.45
N CYS A 117 4.17 17.32 22.40
CA CYS A 117 3.30 16.20 22.07
C CYS A 117 2.03 16.71 21.36
N THR A 118 1.30 15.79 20.75
CA THR A 118 0.03 16.04 20.05
C THR A 118 -0.97 16.78 20.95
N ASP A 119 -1.11 16.37 22.22
CA ASP A 119 -2.02 17.01 23.17
C ASP A 119 -1.61 18.43 23.58
N CYS A 120 -0.30 18.68 23.72
CA CYS A 120 0.20 20.00 24.08
C CYS A 120 0.13 20.97 22.90
N SER A 121 0.44 20.51 21.68
CA SER A 121 0.44 21.38 20.50
C SER A 121 -0.95 21.98 20.22
N GLY A 122 -2.03 21.20 20.39
CA GLY A 122 -3.41 21.69 20.29
C GLY A 122 -3.77 22.75 21.33
N ARG A 123 -3.22 22.65 22.56
CA ARG A 123 -3.41 23.64 23.62
C ARG A 123 -2.58 24.91 23.40
N GLN A 124 -1.37 24.77 22.88
CA GLN A 124 -0.45 25.90 22.68
C GLN A 124 -0.75 26.71 21.43
N THR A 125 -1.54 26.19 20.48
CA THR A 125 -1.81 26.87 19.20
C THR A 125 -3.24 27.38 19.07
N VAL A 126 -3.44 28.37 18.19
CA VAL A 126 -4.75 28.88 17.73
C VAL A 126 -4.75 29.00 16.21
N LYS A 127 -5.91 28.76 15.57
CA LYS A 127 -6.09 28.93 14.12
C LYS A 127 -6.66 30.29 13.72
N GLN A 128 -7.23 31.01 14.68
CA GLN A 128 -7.89 32.29 14.45
C GLN A 128 -7.20 33.39 15.26
N ILE A 129 -7.13 34.57 14.67
CA ILE A 129 -6.64 35.78 15.32
C ILE A 129 -7.85 36.63 15.76
N PRO A 130 -7.83 37.23 16.97
CA PRO A 130 -8.95 38.04 17.46
C PRO A 130 -9.34 39.17 16.50
N ALA A 131 -10.66 39.35 16.25
CA ALA A 131 -11.21 40.38 15.35
C ALA A 131 -10.84 41.82 15.76
N ARG A 132 -10.57 42.08 17.04
CA ARG A 132 -10.11 43.40 17.51
C ARG A 132 -8.77 43.84 16.91
N LEU A 133 -7.93 42.90 16.46
CA LEU A 133 -6.70 43.20 15.72
C LEU A 133 -6.96 43.59 14.26
N SER A 134 -8.03 43.08 13.64
CA SER A 134 -8.38 43.44 12.25
C SER A 134 -9.21 44.72 12.16
N ALA A 135 -10.02 45.03 13.19
CA ALA A 135 -10.91 46.19 13.23
C ALA A 135 -10.22 47.54 13.53
N THR A 136 -9.01 47.54 14.09
CA THR A 136 -8.31 48.76 14.58
C THR A 136 -7.49 49.49 13.51
N HIS A 137 -7.59 49.13 12.23
CA HIS A 137 -6.78 49.71 11.15
C HIS A 137 -7.56 49.80 9.82
N LYS A 138 -7.41 50.90 9.06
CA LYS A 138 -7.98 51.04 7.70
C LYS A 138 -7.41 50.02 6.69
N THR A 139 -6.29 49.39 7.02
CA THR A 139 -5.64 48.31 6.26
C THR A 139 -5.62 47.06 7.14
N PRO A 140 -6.29 45.96 6.79
CA PRO A 140 -6.33 44.77 7.64
C PRO A 140 -4.91 44.37 8.04
N ILE A 141 -4.66 44.23 9.35
CA ILE A 141 -3.41 43.65 9.84
C ILE A 141 -3.46 42.18 9.40
N PHE A 142 -2.83 41.90 8.26
CA PHE A 142 -2.68 40.52 7.82
C PHE A 142 -1.83 39.78 8.85
N ALA A 143 -2.40 38.73 9.42
CA ALA A 143 -1.71 37.77 10.29
C ALA A 143 -0.33 37.38 9.72
N LYS A 144 -0.29 37.22 8.40
CA LYS A 144 0.88 36.91 7.58
C LYS A 144 1.92 38.02 7.72
N GLY A 145 2.97 37.74 8.49
CA GLY A 145 4.11 38.63 8.75
C GLY A 145 4.12 39.28 10.13
N VAL A 146 3.01 39.25 10.89
CA VAL A 146 2.98 39.72 12.28
C VAL A 146 3.25 38.57 13.25
N PHE A 147 2.74 37.38 12.96
CA PHE A 147 2.97 36.18 13.77
C PHE A 147 3.68 35.11 12.94
N PRO A 148 4.65 34.37 13.53
CA PRO A 148 5.10 33.11 12.97
C PRO A 148 3.91 32.17 12.84
N ALA A 149 3.88 31.38 11.77
CA ALA A 149 2.77 30.49 11.48
C ALA A 149 3.27 29.18 10.86
N ILE A 150 2.67 28.08 11.29
CA ILE A 150 2.91 26.75 10.76
C ILE A 150 1.55 26.10 10.47
N ASN A 151 1.33 25.64 9.24
CA ASN A 151 0.07 25.02 8.80
C ASN A 151 -1.20 25.84 9.17
N GLY A 152 -1.10 27.17 9.13
CA GLY A 152 -2.20 28.09 9.47
C GLY A 152 -2.48 28.24 10.97
N ALA A 153 -1.65 27.66 11.84
CA ALA A 153 -1.71 27.82 13.27
C ALA A 153 -0.69 28.85 13.77
N TYR A 154 -1.02 29.52 14.88
CA TYR A 154 -0.22 30.55 15.55
C TYR A 154 -0.02 30.18 17.03
N LEU A 155 1.06 30.67 17.65
CA LEU A 155 1.28 30.49 19.08
C LEU A 155 0.25 31.28 19.89
N ARG A 156 -0.57 30.58 20.69
CA ARG A 156 -1.69 31.16 21.46
C ARG A 156 -1.23 32.28 22.37
N LYS A 157 -0.17 32.04 23.15
CA LYS A 157 0.39 33.02 24.09
C LYS A 157 0.84 34.28 23.37
N ASP A 158 1.52 34.12 22.25
CA ASP A 158 2.09 35.21 21.47
C ASP A 158 1.00 36.09 20.84
N VAL A 159 -0.04 35.47 20.27
CA VAL A 159 -1.24 36.18 19.80
C VAL A 159 -1.91 36.93 20.95
N LYS A 160 -2.10 36.29 22.11
CA LYS A 160 -2.72 36.91 23.29
C LYS A 160 -1.91 38.13 23.77
N ASP A 161 -0.63 37.95 24.07
CA ASP A 161 0.25 38.97 24.63
C ASP A 161 0.39 40.18 23.68
N PHE A 162 0.52 39.92 22.37
CA PHE A 162 0.56 41.00 21.38
C PHE A 162 -0.77 41.72 21.28
N THR A 163 -1.89 40.99 21.27
CA THR A 163 -3.22 41.59 21.18
C THR A 163 -3.50 42.48 22.37
N GLU A 164 -3.18 42.04 23.58
CA GLU A 164 -3.37 42.83 24.81
C GLU A 164 -2.55 44.13 24.76
N LYS A 165 -1.29 44.07 24.32
CA LYS A 165 -0.43 45.26 24.18
C LYS A 165 -0.87 46.19 23.06
N TYR A 166 -1.36 45.65 21.95
CA TYR A 166 -1.71 46.43 20.76
C TYR A 166 -3.10 47.08 20.87
N CYS A 167 -4.03 46.38 21.52
CA CYS A 167 -5.41 46.81 21.73
C CYS A 167 -5.66 47.41 23.12
N ASP A 168 -4.62 47.68 23.94
CA ASP A 168 -4.79 48.24 25.28
C ASP A 168 -5.67 49.50 25.25
N ASP A 169 -6.83 49.41 25.91
CA ASP A 169 -7.96 50.36 25.84
C ASP A 169 -7.71 51.65 26.64
N LYS A 170 -6.57 51.76 27.35
CA LYS A 170 -6.20 52.99 28.06
C LYS A 170 -5.94 54.19 27.14
N SER A 171 -5.83 53.97 25.82
CA SER A 171 -5.80 55.06 24.83
C SER A 171 -7.20 55.61 24.51
N THR A 172 -8.28 54.90 24.84
CA THR A 172 -9.63 55.21 24.35
C THR A 172 -10.49 55.96 25.39
N THR A 173 -9.99 56.14 26.61
CA THR A 173 -10.71 56.81 27.72
C THR A 173 -10.01 58.07 28.21
N ALA A 174 -9.72 59.02 27.32
CA ALA A 174 -9.56 60.43 27.68
C ALA A 174 -9.54 61.31 26.42
N SER A 175 -10.56 62.16 26.23
CA SER A 175 -10.44 63.52 25.68
C SER A 175 -9.28 63.75 24.69
N GLU A 176 -9.30 63.16 23.49
CA GLU A 176 -8.12 63.20 22.61
C GLU A 176 -7.90 64.58 21.98
N SER A 177 -6.83 65.26 22.39
CA SER A 177 -6.21 66.28 21.55
C SER A 177 -5.60 65.64 20.30
N ALA A 178 -5.49 66.37 19.19
CA ALA A 178 -4.86 65.86 17.96
C ALA A 178 -3.40 65.37 18.15
N SER A 179 -2.74 65.81 19.23
CA SER A 179 -1.36 65.45 19.58
C SER A 179 -1.24 64.07 20.23
N GLU A 180 -2.19 63.67 21.08
CA GLU A 180 -2.21 62.37 21.76
C GLU A 180 -2.54 61.25 20.79
N ALA A 181 -3.54 61.45 19.92
CA ALA A 181 -3.90 60.51 18.87
C ALA A 181 -2.71 60.21 17.91
N LYS A 182 -1.90 61.23 17.59
CA LYS A 182 -0.69 61.07 16.76
C LYS A 182 0.38 60.23 17.47
N THR A 183 0.54 60.42 18.78
CA THR A 183 1.51 59.69 19.61
C THR A 183 1.14 58.21 19.75
N ILE A 184 -0.14 57.92 20.02
CA ILE A 184 -0.68 56.55 20.09
C ILE A 184 -0.48 55.81 18.76
N LYS A 185 -0.80 56.47 17.64
CA LYS A 185 -0.60 55.93 16.30
C LYS A 185 0.87 55.61 16.00
N ALA A 186 1.78 56.50 16.39
CA ALA A 186 3.23 56.28 16.23
C ALA A 186 3.72 55.10 17.09
N GLY A 187 3.22 54.96 18.32
CA GLY A 187 3.50 53.83 19.21
C GLY A 187 3.05 52.49 18.64
N LYS A 188 1.79 52.39 18.16
CA LYS A 188 1.26 51.18 17.50
C LYS A 188 2.04 50.82 16.23
N ALA A 189 2.43 51.82 15.42
CA ALA A 189 3.26 51.60 14.24
C ALA A 189 4.68 51.13 14.57
N LYS A 190 5.27 51.60 15.68
CA LYS A 190 6.56 51.11 16.18
C LYS A 190 6.45 49.65 16.63
N LEU A 191 5.44 49.33 17.45
CA LEU A 191 5.19 47.97 17.94
C LEU A 191 5.00 46.96 16.80
N LEU A 192 4.23 47.33 15.76
CA LEU A 192 4.07 46.49 14.56
C LEU A 192 5.37 46.28 13.80
N ARG A 193 6.21 47.31 13.66
CA ARG A 193 7.50 47.20 12.96
C ARG A 193 8.46 46.27 13.70
N GLU A 194 8.61 46.45 15.01
CA GLU A 194 9.44 45.59 15.86
C GLU A 194 8.95 44.15 15.81
N ARG A 195 7.63 43.95 15.88
CA ARG A 195 7.04 42.63 15.82
C ARG A 195 7.26 41.93 14.48
N ARG A 196 7.12 42.65 13.36
CA ARG A 196 7.42 42.12 12.02
C ARG A 196 8.89 41.75 11.87
N ALA A 197 9.80 42.56 12.43
CA ALA A 197 11.23 42.25 12.43
C ALA A 197 11.53 40.97 13.24
N GLN A 198 10.90 40.80 14.41
CA GLN A 198 11.01 39.58 15.20
C GLN A 198 10.49 38.35 14.44
N THR A 199 9.30 38.44 13.84
CA THR A 199 8.72 37.35 13.04
C THR A 199 9.59 37.00 11.84
N LYS A 200 10.20 38.00 11.19
CA LYS A 200 11.15 37.78 10.10
C LYS A 200 12.37 36.99 10.58
N ALA A 201 13.00 37.41 11.68
CA ALA A 201 14.14 36.69 12.27
C ALA A 201 13.78 35.25 12.66
N ILE A 202 12.56 35.03 13.16
CA ILE A 202 12.04 33.69 13.47
C ILE A 202 11.96 32.81 12.24
N ASN A 203 11.33 33.31 11.18
CA ASN A 203 11.18 32.55 9.93
C ASN A 203 12.53 32.25 9.28
N GLU A 204 13.50 33.17 9.39
CA GLU A 204 14.86 32.97 8.88
C GLU A 204 15.56 31.79 9.56
N TYR A 205 15.65 31.79 10.90
CA TYR A 205 16.28 30.65 11.59
C TYR A 205 15.46 29.37 11.45
N SER A 206 14.12 29.48 11.39
CA SER A 206 13.25 28.30 11.23
C SER A 206 13.51 27.59 9.91
N THR A 207 13.75 28.36 8.84
CA THR A 207 14.11 27.80 7.53
C THR A 207 15.44 27.04 7.61
N ILE A 208 16.45 27.63 8.24
CA ILE A 208 17.77 27.01 8.40
C ILE A 208 17.67 25.73 9.24
N GLY A 209 16.93 25.79 10.35
CA GLY A 209 16.67 24.66 11.24
C GLY A 209 16.02 23.48 10.52
N LYS A 210 14.94 23.74 9.78
CA LYS A 210 14.24 22.73 8.96
C LYS A 210 15.14 22.08 7.93
N LEU A 211 16.00 22.85 7.26
CA LEU A 211 16.96 22.31 6.30
C LEU A 211 18.01 21.42 6.97
N TRP A 212 18.49 21.79 8.15
CA TRP A 212 19.41 20.96 8.92
C TRP A 212 18.72 19.67 9.40
N MET A 213 17.54 19.77 9.99
CA MET A 213 16.83 18.59 10.49
C MET A 213 16.39 17.66 9.37
N GLY A 214 15.94 18.21 8.25
CA GLY A 214 15.64 17.44 7.05
C GLY A 214 16.83 16.62 6.56
N ARG A 215 18.06 17.15 6.60
CA ARG A 215 19.27 16.39 6.23
C ARG A 215 19.52 15.21 7.17
N ILE A 216 19.35 15.40 8.48
CA ILE A 216 19.54 14.33 9.48
C ILE A 216 18.47 13.25 9.33
N VAL A 217 17.19 13.64 9.22
CA VAL A 217 16.08 12.71 8.98
C VAL A 217 16.32 11.90 7.71
N GLN A 218 16.72 12.54 6.61
CA GLN A 218 17.01 11.84 5.36
C GLN A 218 18.22 10.91 5.47
N ALA A 219 19.28 11.31 6.18
CA ALA A 219 20.44 10.45 6.44
C ALA A 219 20.02 9.20 7.22
N ARG A 220 19.20 9.35 8.28
CA ARG A 220 18.69 8.23 9.07
C ARG A 220 17.76 7.32 8.28
N ILE A 221 16.86 7.88 7.47
CA ILE A 221 16.01 7.10 6.55
C ILE A 221 16.86 6.29 5.58
N LYS A 222 17.93 6.89 5.02
CA LYS A 222 18.84 6.23 4.10
C LYS A 222 19.59 5.08 4.78
N GLU A 223 20.16 5.33 5.96
CA GLU A 223 20.86 4.31 6.77
C GLU A 223 19.93 3.12 7.06
N ILE A 224 18.70 3.38 7.52
CA ILE A 224 17.70 2.35 7.78
C ILE A 224 17.37 1.55 6.51
N LYS A 225 17.24 2.20 5.36
CA LYS A 225 17.02 1.51 4.07
C LYS A 225 18.20 0.63 3.69
N GLU A 226 19.42 1.11 3.87
CA GLU A 226 20.64 0.34 3.60
C GLU A 226 20.74 -0.89 4.50
N LEU A 227 20.46 -0.75 5.80
CA LEU A 227 20.41 -1.87 6.75
C LEU A 227 19.37 -2.92 6.36
N LYS A 228 18.16 -2.49 5.97
CA LYS A 228 17.11 -3.41 5.47
C LYS A 228 17.52 -4.11 4.18
N ALA A 229 18.21 -3.41 3.27
CA ALA A 229 18.70 -3.99 2.02
C ALA A 229 19.78 -5.05 2.28
N VAL A 230 20.69 -4.80 3.21
CA VAL A 230 21.70 -5.77 3.66
C VAL A 230 21.01 -7.00 4.27
N ARG A 231 20.06 -6.81 5.18
CA ARG A 231 19.29 -7.90 5.79
C ARG A 231 18.58 -8.74 4.73
N TYR A 232 17.89 -8.09 3.79
CA TYR A 232 17.21 -8.76 2.69
C TYR A 232 18.17 -9.61 1.85
N ALA A 233 19.35 -9.08 1.50
CA ALA A 233 20.36 -9.83 0.76
C ALA A 233 20.87 -11.06 1.53
N ASN A 234 21.03 -10.96 2.86
CA ASN A 234 21.37 -12.12 3.70
C ASN A 234 20.26 -13.17 3.69
N VAL A 235 18.99 -12.76 3.84
CA VAL A 235 17.83 -13.65 3.78
C VAL A 235 17.76 -14.38 2.43
N GLN A 236 17.97 -13.67 1.31
CA GLN A 236 18.01 -14.31 -0.02
C GLN A 236 19.10 -15.39 -0.11
N THR A 237 20.29 -15.10 0.44
CA THR A 237 21.42 -16.05 0.45
C THR A 237 21.08 -17.28 1.28
N LYS A 238 20.56 -17.08 2.50
CA LYS A 238 20.16 -18.17 3.40
C LYS A 238 19.02 -19.03 2.83
N LEU A 239 18.05 -18.44 2.15
CA LEU A 239 16.98 -19.20 1.46
C LEU A 239 17.56 -20.10 0.35
N ARG A 240 18.52 -19.59 -0.43
CA ARG A 240 19.21 -20.40 -1.46
C ARG A 240 20.01 -21.54 -0.84
N GLU A 241 20.74 -21.29 0.25
CA GLU A 241 21.46 -22.32 1.01
C GLU A 241 20.51 -23.38 1.58
N ALA A 242 19.30 -22.98 1.98
CA ALA A 242 18.23 -23.89 2.41
C ALA A 242 17.56 -24.66 1.24
N GLY A 243 18.06 -24.51 0.01
CA GLY A 243 17.61 -25.24 -1.17
C GLY A 243 16.47 -24.59 -1.96
N TRP A 244 16.07 -23.36 -1.64
CA TRP A 244 15.04 -22.66 -2.41
C TRP A 244 15.56 -22.24 -3.79
N PRO A 245 14.88 -22.60 -4.90
CA PRO A 245 15.28 -22.19 -6.23
C PRO A 245 15.26 -20.65 -6.41
N ASP A 246 16.23 -20.11 -7.15
CA ASP A 246 16.41 -18.66 -7.32
C ASP A 246 15.17 -17.98 -7.93
N TYR A 247 14.47 -18.65 -8.85
CA TYR A 247 13.23 -18.12 -9.43
C TYR A 247 12.11 -17.98 -8.39
N ILE A 248 12.03 -18.88 -7.39
CA ILE A 248 11.07 -18.78 -6.29
C ILE A 248 11.42 -17.61 -5.37
N VAL A 249 12.70 -17.50 -4.98
CA VAL A 249 13.20 -16.39 -4.16
C VAL A 249 12.96 -15.04 -4.87
N SER A 250 13.14 -14.99 -6.19
CA SER A 250 12.84 -13.82 -7.01
C SER A 250 11.35 -13.47 -7.03
N TRP A 251 10.47 -14.46 -7.21
CA TRP A 251 9.02 -14.24 -7.17
C TRP A 251 8.51 -13.79 -5.81
N ALA A 252 9.14 -14.28 -4.73
CA ALA A 252 8.79 -13.93 -3.37
C ALA A 252 9.28 -12.54 -2.95
N ARG A 253 10.03 -11.83 -3.79
CA ARG A 253 10.59 -10.50 -3.48
C ARG A 253 9.57 -9.52 -2.87
N PRO A 254 8.37 -9.29 -3.46
CA PRO A 254 7.41 -8.34 -2.89
C PRO A 254 6.92 -8.75 -1.50
N PHE A 255 6.82 -10.06 -1.25
CA PHE A 255 6.46 -10.62 0.06
C PHE A 255 7.60 -10.45 1.07
N LEU A 256 8.82 -10.83 0.69
CA LEU A 256 9.99 -10.73 1.56
C LEU A 256 10.32 -9.29 1.94
N GLU A 257 10.24 -8.33 1.00
CA GLU A 257 10.49 -6.90 1.27
C GLU A 257 9.46 -6.28 2.24
N ALA A 258 8.29 -6.91 2.40
CA ALA A 258 7.24 -6.48 3.32
C ALA A 258 7.17 -7.32 4.61
N HIS A 259 7.95 -8.39 4.71
CA HIS A 259 7.84 -9.36 5.80
C HIS A 259 8.38 -8.78 7.13
N PRO A 260 7.68 -8.91 8.27
CA PRO A 260 8.12 -8.37 9.55
C PRO A 260 9.54 -8.83 9.97
N LEU A 261 9.85 -10.11 9.79
CA LEU A 261 11.16 -10.68 10.13
C LEU A 261 12.31 -10.20 9.20
N VAL A 262 11.99 -9.63 8.04
CA VAL A 262 12.97 -9.18 7.02
C VAL A 262 13.13 -7.66 7.03
N THR A 263 12.10 -6.92 7.46
CA THR A 263 12.08 -5.46 7.45
C THR A 263 12.75 -4.80 8.68
N ILE A 264 13.35 -5.60 9.56
CA ILE A 264 14.10 -5.14 10.73
C ILE A 264 15.40 -4.47 10.25
N PRO A 265 15.72 -3.23 10.69
CA PRO A 265 16.90 -2.50 10.23
C PRO A 265 18.17 -2.95 10.96
N GLN A 266 18.52 -4.23 10.84
CA GLN A 266 19.73 -4.82 11.43
C GLN A 266 20.28 -5.94 10.54
N ALA A 267 21.60 -6.13 10.57
CA ALA A 267 22.21 -7.28 9.91
C ALA A 267 21.66 -8.59 10.52
N LEU A 268 21.40 -9.58 9.67
CA LEU A 268 20.96 -10.90 10.10
C LEU A 268 22.17 -11.74 10.51
N SER A 269 22.21 -12.18 11.76
CA SER A 269 23.23 -13.13 12.23
C SER A 269 22.84 -14.58 11.92
N ASP A 270 23.81 -15.50 11.99
CA ASP A 270 23.54 -16.93 11.81
C ASP A 270 22.64 -17.50 12.93
N GLU A 271 22.88 -17.10 14.18
CA GLU A 271 22.05 -17.50 15.33
C GLU A 271 20.60 -17.02 15.18
N GLU A 272 20.40 -15.75 14.79
CA GLU A 272 19.07 -15.19 14.54
C GLU A 272 18.38 -15.89 13.36
N TRP A 273 19.14 -16.27 12.33
CA TRP A 273 18.58 -17.02 11.21
C TRP A 273 17.99 -18.36 11.65
N ASP A 274 18.70 -19.10 12.51
CA ASP A 274 18.23 -20.40 13.00
C ASP A 274 16.89 -20.29 13.76
N GLU A 275 16.66 -19.17 14.45
CA GLU A 275 15.40 -18.88 15.13
C GLU A 275 14.25 -18.58 14.14
N ILE A 276 14.50 -17.72 13.13
CA ILE A 276 13.45 -17.23 12.23
C ILE A 276 13.21 -18.12 11.00
N ALA A 277 14.15 -19.01 10.67
CA ALA A 277 14.13 -19.77 9.42
C ALA A 277 12.86 -20.60 9.26
N SER A 278 12.40 -21.22 10.35
CA SER A 278 11.22 -22.10 10.33
C SER A 278 9.93 -21.34 10.00
N GLU A 279 9.70 -20.21 10.67
CA GLU A 279 8.53 -19.35 10.46
C GLU A 279 8.54 -18.72 9.06
N LEU A 280 9.69 -18.14 8.66
CA LEU A 280 9.82 -17.51 7.35
C LEU A 280 9.62 -18.53 6.21
N THR A 281 10.13 -19.75 6.36
CA THR A 281 9.97 -20.81 5.35
C THR A 281 8.51 -21.23 5.21
N LYS A 282 7.78 -21.37 6.33
CA LYS A 282 6.36 -21.70 6.34
C LYS A 282 5.52 -20.63 5.63
N ASP A 283 5.77 -19.36 5.92
CA ASP A 283 5.03 -18.26 5.29
C ASP A 283 5.39 -18.11 3.80
N LEU A 284 6.66 -18.34 3.46
CA LEU A 284 7.13 -18.40 2.08
C LEU A 284 6.41 -19.51 1.29
N GLU A 285 6.28 -20.72 1.84
CA GLU A 285 5.56 -21.84 1.21
C GLU A 285 4.11 -21.45 0.87
N VAL A 286 3.40 -20.87 1.83
CA VAL A 286 2.01 -20.41 1.63
C VAL A 286 1.95 -19.37 0.51
N HIS A 287 2.88 -18.42 0.49
CA HIS A 287 2.91 -17.34 -0.49
C HIS A 287 3.21 -17.84 -1.91
N VAL A 288 4.20 -18.74 -2.07
CA VAL A 288 4.69 -19.14 -3.40
C VAL A 288 3.89 -20.28 -4.01
N LYS A 289 3.23 -21.12 -3.20
CA LYS A 289 2.50 -22.31 -3.65
C LYS A 289 1.53 -22.05 -4.82
N PRO A 290 0.65 -21.01 -4.81
CA PRO A 290 -0.26 -20.78 -5.93
C PRO A 290 0.47 -20.52 -7.26
N LYS A 291 1.61 -19.81 -7.20
CA LYS A 291 2.41 -19.46 -8.38
C LYS A 291 3.19 -20.67 -8.89
N VAL A 292 3.78 -21.45 -7.99
CA VAL A 292 4.44 -22.73 -8.33
C VAL A 292 3.47 -23.68 -9.00
N LEU A 293 2.25 -23.85 -8.47
CA LEU A 293 1.24 -24.72 -9.08
C LEU A 293 0.81 -24.20 -10.46
N THR A 294 0.64 -22.89 -10.63
CA THR A 294 0.33 -22.29 -11.94
C THR A 294 1.42 -22.59 -12.97
N ASP A 295 2.68 -22.50 -12.57
CA ASP A 295 3.80 -22.79 -13.47
C ASP A 295 3.95 -24.29 -13.75
N ARG A 296 3.70 -25.18 -12.78
CA ARG A 296 3.65 -26.64 -12.99
C ARG A 296 2.50 -27.04 -13.94
N VAL A 297 1.33 -26.40 -13.84
CA VAL A 297 0.21 -26.58 -14.80
C VAL A 297 0.62 -26.13 -16.20
N ARG A 298 1.32 -25.00 -16.33
CA ARG A 298 1.85 -24.56 -17.63
C ARG A 298 2.81 -25.60 -18.22
N LEU A 299 3.69 -26.15 -17.40
CA LEU A 299 4.63 -27.19 -17.80
C LEU A 299 3.90 -28.47 -18.25
N LEU A 300 2.83 -28.88 -17.57
CA LEU A 300 1.97 -30.00 -18.00
C LEU A 300 1.48 -29.80 -19.44
N GLY A 301 1.01 -28.60 -19.78
CA GLY A 301 0.52 -28.28 -21.12
C GLY A 301 1.61 -28.24 -22.20
N GLN A 302 2.83 -27.85 -21.82
CA GLN A 302 4.01 -27.90 -22.70
C GLN A 302 4.56 -29.31 -22.90
N THR A 303 4.37 -30.16 -21.89
CA THR A 303 4.85 -31.56 -21.89
C THR A 303 3.95 -32.43 -22.75
N PHE A 304 2.63 -32.24 -22.63
CA PHE A 304 1.63 -33.03 -23.35
C PHE A 304 0.79 -32.18 -24.30
N PRO A 305 1.39 -31.59 -25.36
CA PRO A 305 0.60 -30.86 -26.36
C PRO A 305 -0.29 -31.81 -27.18
N ASP A 306 0.20 -33.02 -27.46
CA ASP A 306 -0.40 -33.99 -28.41
C ASP A 306 -1.24 -35.13 -27.77
N PRO A 307 -0.93 -35.67 -26.57
CA PRO A 307 -1.82 -36.62 -25.88
C PRO A 307 -3.14 -35.96 -25.45
N ILE A 308 -3.16 -34.62 -25.40
CA ILE A 308 -4.35 -33.79 -25.25
C ILE A 308 -5.12 -33.63 -26.59
N THR A 309 -4.66 -34.23 -27.68
CA THR A 309 -5.27 -34.06 -29.01
C THR A 309 -5.60 -35.34 -29.76
N GLU A 310 -4.85 -36.43 -29.72
CA GLU A 310 -5.26 -37.62 -30.52
C GLU A 310 -6.48 -38.36 -29.94
N ASN A 311 -6.47 -38.74 -28.66
CA ASN A 311 -7.64 -39.37 -28.02
C ASN A 311 -8.73 -38.35 -27.63
N ILE A 312 -8.35 -37.10 -27.39
CA ILE A 312 -9.27 -36.04 -26.97
C ILE A 312 -10.05 -35.42 -28.14
N GLN A 313 -9.52 -35.45 -29.37
CA GLN A 313 -10.27 -35.01 -30.55
C GLN A 313 -11.56 -35.81 -30.76
N ASN A 314 -11.57 -37.07 -30.32
CA ASN A 314 -12.70 -37.98 -30.37
C ASN A 314 -13.67 -37.81 -29.18
N LEU A 315 -13.27 -37.10 -28.12
CA LEU A 315 -14.16 -36.79 -27.01
C LEU A 315 -15.19 -35.74 -27.43
N ALA A 316 -16.43 -35.91 -26.98
CA ALA A 316 -17.49 -34.95 -27.20
C ALA A 316 -17.14 -33.60 -26.54
N ILE A 317 -16.46 -33.63 -25.39
CA ILE A 317 -15.96 -32.44 -24.66
C ILE A 317 -14.50 -32.64 -24.27
N PRO A 318 -13.56 -31.91 -24.87
CA PRO A 318 -12.17 -31.99 -24.47
C PRO A 318 -11.95 -31.29 -23.11
N PRO A 319 -11.24 -31.89 -22.12
CA PRO A 319 -10.86 -31.21 -20.89
C PRO A 319 -9.95 -30.01 -21.18
N ARG A 320 -10.01 -28.98 -20.32
CA ARG A 320 -8.98 -27.94 -20.30
C ARG A 320 -7.76 -28.45 -19.54
N LEU A 321 -6.65 -27.73 -19.70
CA LEU A 321 -5.42 -28.03 -18.98
C LEU A 321 -5.62 -28.05 -17.45
N VAL A 322 -6.43 -27.12 -16.92
CA VAL A 322 -6.77 -27.10 -15.48
C VAL A 322 -7.65 -28.28 -15.06
N ASP A 323 -8.52 -28.78 -15.94
CA ASP A 323 -9.37 -29.93 -15.64
C ASP A 323 -8.51 -31.21 -15.53
N VAL A 324 -7.56 -31.37 -16.47
CA VAL A 324 -6.54 -32.43 -16.41
C VAL A 324 -5.69 -32.30 -15.15
N ALA A 325 -5.25 -31.09 -14.82
CA ALA A 325 -4.41 -30.83 -13.66
C ALA A 325 -5.10 -31.09 -12.31
N LEU A 326 -6.44 -31.13 -12.27
CA LEU A 326 -7.24 -31.43 -11.10
C LEU A 326 -7.68 -32.88 -11.00
N ILE A 327 -7.40 -33.72 -12.00
CA ILE A 327 -7.56 -35.18 -11.86
C ILE A 327 -6.70 -35.64 -10.69
N PRO A 328 -7.22 -36.43 -9.73
CA PRO A 328 -6.50 -36.77 -8.50
C PRO A 328 -5.06 -37.24 -8.71
N ASP A 329 -4.83 -38.17 -9.65
CA ASP A 329 -3.50 -38.73 -9.91
C ASP A 329 -2.55 -37.69 -10.53
N VAL A 330 -3.04 -36.86 -11.45
CA VAL A 330 -2.27 -35.74 -12.01
C VAL A 330 -1.96 -34.70 -10.94
N ARG A 331 -2.95 -34.39 -10.11
CA ARG A 331 -2.86 -33.41 -9.04
C ARG A 331 -1.80 -33.80 -8.02
N VAL A 332 -1.71 -35.07 -7.64
CA VAL A 332 -0.66 -35.57 -6.73
C VAL A 332 0.75 -35.29 -7.29
N VAL A 333 0.95 -35.47 -8.60
CA VAL A 333 2.24 -35.17 -9.25
C VAL A 333 2.54 -33.66 -9.24
N LEU A 334 1.54 -32.83 -9.53
CA LEU A 334 1.70 -31.37 -9.58
C LEU A 334 1.83 -30.72 -8.19
N GLU A 335 1.10 -31.23 -7.20
CA GLU A 335 1.09 -30.71 -5.83
C GLU A 335 2.24 -31.21 -4.96
N ASN A 336 3.22 -31.93 -5.55
CA ASN A 336 4.40 -32.44 -4.85
C ASN A 336 4.81 -31.48 -3.72
N PRO A 337 4.70 -31.94 -2.45
CA PRO A 337 4.74 -31.07 -1.28
C PRO A 337 6.07 -30.33 -1.17
N ASP A 338 7.14 -30.89 -1.73
CA ASP A 338 8.40 -30.19 -1.83
C ASP A 338 8.36 -29.20 -3.00
N LEU A 339 8.10 -27.93 -2.65
CA LEU A 339 8.11 -26.81 -3.60
C LEU A 339 9.53 -26.47 -4.08
N LYS A 340 10.58 -26.94 -3.40
CA LYS A 340 11.98 -26.71 -3.79
C LYS A 340 12.38 -27.58 -4.98
N LEU A 341 11.70 -28.72 -5.17
CA LEU A 341 11.93 -29.57 -6.33
C LEU A 341 11.39 -28.91 -7.61
N VAL A 342 12.33 -28.64 -8.51
CA VAL A 342 12.03 -28.19 -9.87
C VAL A 342 11.50 -29.37 -10.66
N LEU A 343 10.19 -29.38 -10.90
CA LEU A 343 9.55 -30.37 -11.75
C LEU A 343 9.98 -30.14 -13.21
N LYS A 344 10.58 -31.15 -13.85
CA LYS A 344 11.00 -31.08 -15.26
C LYS A 344 9.99 -31.77 -16.17
N LYS A 345 10.14 -31.49 -17.47
CA LYS A 345 9.35 -32.13 -18.52
C LYS A 345 9.50 -33.66 -18.50
N ASP A 346 10.73 -34.15 -18.40
CA ASP A 346 11.01 -35.60 -18.42
C ASP A 346 10.40 -36.33 -17.21
N ASP A 347 10.39 -35.68 -16.03
CA ASP A 347 9.77 -36.23 -14.81
C ASP A 347 8.25 -36.36 -14.99
N LEU A 348 7.61 -35.34 -15.59
CA LEU A 348 6.20 -35.36 -15.93
C LEU A 348 5.88 -36.43 -16.97
N GLU A 349 6.69 -36.57 -18.01
CA GLU A 349 6.53 -37.62 -19.02
C GLU A 349 6.63 -39.00 -18.37
N ALA A 350 7.66 -39.25 -17.57
CA ALA A 350 7.83 -40.53 -16.89
C ALA A 350 6.66 -40.87 -15.96
N ALA A 351 6.13 -39.88 -15.24
CA ALA A 351 5.04 -40.07 -14.29
C ALA A 351 3.67 -40.27 -14.94
N LEU A 352 3.37 -39.54 -16.02
CA LEU A 352 2.00 -39.43 -16.54
C LEU A 352 1.79 -39.99 -17.96
N LYS A 353 2.83 -40.12 -18.79
CA LYS A 353 2.66 -40.40 -20.24
C LYS A 353 1.85 -41.65 -20.55
N SER A 354 2.04 -42.74 -19.79
CA SER A 354 1.34 -44.01 -20.02
C SER A 354 -0.09 -44.03 -19.48
N GLN A 355 -0.39 -43.29 -18.42
CA GLN A 355 -1.68 -43.33 -17.71
C GLN A 355 -2.61 -42.17 -18.09
N LEU A 356 -2.05 -41.06 -18.58
CA LEU A 356 -2.79 -39.83 -18.88
C LEU A 356 -3.97 -40.05 -19.85
N PRO A 357 -3.85 -40.87 -20.93
CA PRO A 357 -4.98 -41.13 -21.81
C PRO A 357 -6.17 -41.77 -21.08
N ASP A 358 -5.93 -42.76 -20.22
CA ASP A 358 -6.97 -43.47 -19.48
C ASP A 358 -7.61 -42.57 -18.42
N LEU A 359 -6.80 -41.79 -17.70
CA LEU A 359 -7.27 -40.82 -16.71
C LEU A 359 -8.20 -39.78 -17.33
N VAL A 360 -7.84 -39.28 -18.52
CA VAL A 360 -8.66 -38.33 -19.27
C VAL A 360 -9.96 -38.97 -19.76
N ALA A 361 -9.92 -40.22 -20.22
CA ALA A 361 -11.11 -40.95 -20.64
C ALA A 361 -12.10 -41.15 -19.47
N VAL A 362 -11.61 -41.59 -18.31
CA VAL A 362 -12.41 -41.72 -17.08
C VAL A 362 -13.01 -40.38 -16.65
N TRP A 363 -12.21 -39.32 -16.67
CA TRP A 363 -12.69 -37.97 -16.38
C TRP A 363 -13.81 -37.55 -17.35
N SER A 364 -13.66 -37.82 -18.65
CA SER A 364 -14.64 -37.43 -19.69
C SER A 364 -15.99 -38.07 -19.43
N VAL A 365 -16.02 -39.38 -19.15
CA VAL A 365 -17.27 -40.11 -18.85
C VAL A 365 -17.95 -39.51 -17.62
N ALA A 366 -17.20 -39.31 -16.53
CA ALA A 366 -17.74 -38.74 -15.30
C ALA A 366 -18.22 -37.28 -15.48
N PHE A 367 -17.52 -36.50 -16.30
CA PHE A 367 -17.89 -35.12 -16.62
C PHE A 367 -19.18 -35.07 -17.43
N GLU A 368 -19.31 -35.89 -18.47
CA GLU A 368 -20.52 -35.97 -19.28
C GLU A 368 -21.74 -36.42 -18.46
N GLU A 369 -21.58 -37.39 -17.55
CA GLU A 369 -22.67 -37.82 -16.67
C GLU A 369 -23.15 -36.67 -15.76
N LYS A 370 -22.22 -35.93 -15.14
CA LYS A 370 -22.54 -34.74 -14.34
C LYS A 370 -23.22 -33.66 -15.18
N LEU A 371 -22.73 -33.45 -16.40
CA LEU A 371 -23.30 -32.47 -17.33
C LEU A 371 -24.73 -32.85 -17.72
N ARG A 372 -24.97 -34.11 -18.11
CA ARG A 372 -26.31 -34.64 -18.41
C ARG A 372 -27.26 -34.45 -17.24
N LYS A 373 -26.84 -34.74 -16.00
CA LYS A 373 -27.64 -34.52 -14.79
C LYS A 373 -28.00 -33.05 -14.59
N HIS A 374 -27.04 -32.14 -14.79
CA HIS A 374 -27.27 -30.70 -14.65
C HIS A 374 -28.22 -30.16 -15.72
N ILE A 375 -28.04 -30.57 -16.99
CA ILE A 375 -28.93 -30.18 -18.09
C ILE A 375 -30.34 -30.72 -17.84
N LYS A 376 -30.48 -31.98 -17.42
CA LYS A 376 -31.78 -32.56 -17.09
C LYS A 376 -32.50 -31.77 -16.01
N ALA A 377 -31.78 -31.32 -14.98
CA ALA A 377 -32.35 -30.48 -13.93
C ALA A 377 -32.81 -29.11 -14.48
N SER A 378 -31.99 -28.43 -15.28
CA SER A 378 -32.39 -27.14 -15.88
C SER A 378 -33.53 -27.29 -16.89
N LEU A 379 -33.54 -28.33 -17.73
CA LEU A 379 -34.66 -28.62 -18.63
C LEU A 379 -35.96 -28.84 -17.86
N LYS A 380 -35.94 -29.54 -16.71
CA LYS A 380 -37.11 -29.66 -15.83
C LYS A 380 -37.52 -28.34 -15.18
N THR A 381 -36.57 -27.46 -14.87
CA THR A 381 -36.90 -26.11 -14.38
C THR A 381 -37.56 -25.27 -15.46
N ARG A 382 -37.08 -25.37 -16.70
CA ARG A 382 -37.60 -24.62 -17.85
C ARG A 382 -38.91 -25.19 -18.39
N PHE A 383 -39.06 -26.51 -18.37
CA PHE A 383 -40.21 -27.25 -18.85
C PHE A 383 -40.64 -28.28 -17.79
N PRO A 384 -41.44 -27.87 -16.78
CA PRO A 384 -41.82 -28.73 -15.65
C PRO A 384 -42.57 -30.00 -16.04
N ASP A 385 -43.38 -29.90 -17.10
CA ASP A 385 -44.26 -30.99 -17.56
C ASP A 385 -43.63 -31.82 -18.70
N ALA A 386 -42.39 -31.52 -19.11
CA ALA A 386 -41.74 -32.22 -20.21
C ALA A 386 -41.14 -33.56 -19.76
N ASP A 387 -41.52 -34.63 -20.44
CA ASP A 387 -40.83 -35.92 -20.35
C ASP A 387 -39.51 -35.85 -21.14
N ILE A 388 -38.39 -35.77 -20.41
CA ILE A 388 -37.06 -35.79 -21.01
C ILE A 388 -36.71 -37.23 -21.43
N ILE A 389 -36.86 -37.52 -22.72
CA ILE A 389 -36.64 -38.81 -23.38
C ILE A 389 -35.32 -38.74 -24.17
N GLY A 390 -34.45 -39.74 -24.03
CA GLY A 390 -33.15 -39.78 -24.72
C GLY A 390 -32.02 -39.01 -24.01
N ASP A 391 -30.95 -38.68 -24.73
CA ASP A 391 -29.82 -37.92 -24.17
C ASP A 391 -30.19 -36.42 -24.08
N PRO A 392 -30.19 -35.81 -22.87
CA PRO A 392 -30.49 -34.38 -22.72
C PRO A 392 -29.57 -33.45 -23.51
N LEU A 393 -28.37 -33.91 -23.93
CA LEU A 393 -27.45 -33.15 -24.77
C LEU A 393 -27.94 -32.98 -26.22
N GLU A 394 -28.89 -33.81 -26.65
CA GLU A 394 -29.43 -33.78 -28.02
C GLU A 394 -30.56 -32.77 -28.19
N TYR A 395 -31.12 -32.23 -27.11
CA TYR A 395 -32.24 -31.30 -27.15
C TYR A 395 -31.85 -29.98 -27.81
N ALA A 396 -32.64 -29.53 -28.80
CA ALA A 396 -32.41 -28.28 -29.52
C ALA A 396 -32.54 -27.04 -28.61
N ALA A 397 -33.28 -27.16 -27.49
CA ALA A 397 -33.43 -26.11 -26.50
C ALA A 397 -32.16 -25.88 -25.64
N VAL A 398 -31.21 -26.83 -25.65
CA VAL A 398 -29.99 -26.79 -24.85
C VAL A 398 -28.87 -26.08 -25.62
N VAL A 399 -28.52 -24.89 -25.14
CA VAL A 399 -27.49 -24.03 -25.74
C VAL A 399 -26.46 -23.67 -24.69
N PHE A 400 -25.18 -23.66 -25.08
CA PHE A 400 -24.08 -23.30 -24.22
C PHE A 400 -23.51 -21.94 -24.58
N THR A 401 -23.08 -21.20 -23.56
CA THR A 401 -22.30 -19.97 -23.69
C THR A 401 -20.97 -20.15 -22.98
N CYS A 402 -19.90 -19.65 -23.57
CA CYS A 402 -18.59 -19.64 -22.94
C CYS A 402 -18.53 -18.59 -21.80
N TYR A 403 -17.55 -18.73 -20.91
CA TYR A 403 -17.35 -17.84 -19.76
C TYR A 403 -17.33 -16.33 -20.10
N TRP A 404 -16.68 -15.97 -21.20
CA TRP A 404 -16.51 -14.59 -21.64
C TRP A 404 -17.66 -14.07 -22.51
N GLY A 405 -18.68 -14.90 -22.79
CA GLY A 405 -19.75 -14.56 -23.72
C GLY A 405 -19.32 -14.39 -25.19
N CYS A 406 -18.06 -14.76 -25.55
CA CYS A 406 -17.52 -14.71 -26.93
C CYS A 406 -18.27 -15.63 -27.91
N CYS A 407 -18.83 -16.74 -27.43
CA CYS A 407 -19.36 -17.82 -28.27
C CYS A 407 -20.59 -18.45 -27.63
N THR A 408 -21.59 -18.71 -28.47
CA THR A 408 -22.84 -19.40 -28.14
C THR A 408 -23.02 -20.54 -29.14
N GLY A 409 -23.57 -21.68 -28.72
CA GLY A 409 -23.88 -22.76 -29.65
C GLY A 409 -24.37 -24.05 -28.99
N HIS A 410 -24.86 -24.97 -29.82
CA HIS A 410 -25.27 -26.31 -29.41
C HIS A 410 -24.08 -27.25 -29.26
N PHE A 411 -24.26 -28.25 -28.41
CA PHE A 411 -23.29 -29.31 -28.12
C PHE A 411 -22.71 -29.95 -29.40
N SER A 412 -23.57 -30.32 -30.33
CA SER A 412 -23.24 -31.03 -31.57
C SER A 412 -22.57 -30.18 -32.66
N SER A 413 -22.46 -28.86 -32.47
CA SER A 413 -22.15 -27.94 -33.58
C SER A 413 -20.65 -27.76 -33.91
N GLY A 414 -19.72 -28.39 -33.17
CA GLY A 414 -18.27 -28.39 -33.46
C GLY A 414 -17.53 -27.04 -33.39
N LYS A 415 -18.22 -25.91 -33.60
CA LYS A 415 -17.68 -24.54 -33.61
C LYS A 415 -17.39 -23.98 -32.21
N SER A 416 -17.78 -24.67 -31.12
CA SER A 416 -17.41 -24.28 -29.74
C SER A 416 -16.02 -24.75 -29.30
N LYS A 417 -15.32 -25.55 -30.13
CA LYS A 417 -14.04 -26.18 -29.79
C LYS A 417 -12.85 -25.19 -29.64
N THR A 418 -12.95 -23.95 -30.09
CA THR A 418 -11.84 -22.97 -30.11
C THR A 418 -11.76 -21.99 -28.92
N CYS A 419 -12.88 -21.44 -28.40
CA CYS A 419 -12.83 -20.59 -27.17
C CYS A 419 -12.48 -21.42 -25.89
N LEU A 420 -12.41 -22.76 -26.00
CA LEU A 420 -12.13 -23.72 -24.91
C LEU A 420 -10.65 -23.81 -24.46
N ARG A 421 -9.68 -23.34 -25.27
CA ARG A 421 -8.27 -23.76 -25.13
C ARG A 421 -7.36 -22.90 -24.23
N ARG A 422 -7.82 -21.81 -23.59
CA ARG A 422 -6.91 -20.81 -22.96
C ARG A 422 -7.23 -20.36 -21.53
N SER A 423 -7.78 -21.21 -20.65
CA SER A 423 -7.84 -20.89 -19.22
C SER A 423 -6.69 -21.58 -18.48
N TYR A 424 -5.65 -20.82 -18.15
CA TYR A 424 -4.47 -21.27 -17.39
C TYR A 424 -4.59 -21.03 -15.88
N ASP A 425 -5.75 -20.57 -15.41
CA ASP A 425 -5.95 -20.14 -14.03
C ASP A 425 -6.37 -21.30 -13.13
N TRP A 426 -5.45 -21.72 -12.24
CA TRP A 426 -5.63 -22.77 -11.23
C TRP A 426 -6.80 -22.49 -10.27
N GLN A 427 -7.17 -21.22 -10.05
CA GLN A 427 -8.22 -20.81 -9.12
C GLN A 427 -9.64 -20.83 -9.74
N HIS A 428 -9.76 -20.96 -11.07
CA HIS A 428 -11.03 -20.75 -11.79
C HIS A 428 -11.54 -22.00 -12.56
N SER A 429 -11.25 -23.18 -12.01
CA SER A 429 -11.49 -24.47 -12.67
C SER A 429 -12.95 -24.85 -12.95
N THR A 430 -13.97 -24.07 -12.59
CA THR A 430 -15.38 -24.51 -12.74
C THR A 430 -16.24 -23.72 -13.73
N LYS A 431 -15.71 -22.69 -14.40
CA LYS A 431 -16.56 -21.72 -15.14
C LYS A 431 -16.50 -21.81 -16.67
N ALA A 432 -16.16 -22.96 -17.28
CA ALA A 432 -15.91 -23.07 -18.73
C ALA A 432 -17.14 -22.84 -19.63
N PHE A 433 -18.28 -23.42 -19.24
CA PHE A 433 -19.55 -23.26 -19.93
C PHE A 433 -20.63 -22.93 -18.93
N ARG A 434 -21.51 -22.00 -19.31
CA ARG A 434 -22.82 -21.87 -18.66
C ARG A 434 -23.85 -22.33 -19.66
N LEU A 435 -24.76 -23.18 -19.20
CA LEU A 435 -26.02 -23.34 -19.90
C LEU A 435 -26.59 -21.93 -20.09
N ALA A 436 -26.99 -21.61 -21.31
CA ALA A 436 -27.49 -20.30 -21.67
C ALA A 436 -28.92 -20.10 -21.14
N ASP A 437 -29.14 -20.34 -19.85
CA ASP A 437 -30.44 -20.32 -19.17
C ASP A 437 -30.93 -18.89 -18.87
N GLN A 438 -30.49 -17.94 -19.69
CA GLN A 438 -30.92 -16.56 -19.63
C GLN A 438 -32.29 -16.46 -20.32
N PRO A 439 -33.31 -15.82 -19.70
CA PRO A 439 -34.66 -15.74 -20.27
C PRO A 439 -34.69 -15.24 -21.71
N LYS A 440 -33.83 -14.27 -22.04
CA LYS A 440 -33.69 -13.72 -23.39
C LYS A 440 -33.19 -14.75 -24.40
N MET A 441 -32.22 -15.58 -24.04
CA MET A 441 -31.68 -16.64 -24.90
C MET A 441 -32.67 -17.78 -25.06
N ASN A 442 -33.30 -18.19 -23.96
CA ASN A 442 -34.34 -19.21 -23.97
C ASN A 442 -35.48 -18.83 -24.95
N GLY A 443 -35.95 -17.58 -24.89
CA GLY A 443 -36.98 -17.08 -25.81
C GLY A 443 -36.56 -17.06 -27.28
N VAL A 444 -35.30 -16.73 -27.58
CA VAL A 444 -34.77 -16.78 -28.97
C VAL A 444 -34.75 -18.22 -29.48
N VAL A 445 -34.23 -19.15 -28.66
CA VAL A 445 -34.15 -20.57 -29.01
C VAL A 445 -35.54 -21.17 -29.24
N ASP A 446 -36.49 -20.88 -28.35
CA ASP A 446 -37.87 -21.35 -28.47
C ASP A 446 -38.54 -20.84 -29.75
N ASN A 447 -38.32 -19.56 -30.08
CA ASN A 447 -38.86 -18.95 -31.29
C ASN A 447 -38.27 -19.59 -32.55
N VAL A 448 -36.96 -19.86 -32.58
CA VAL A 448 -36.31 -20.54 -33.72
C VAL A 448 -36.87 -21.96 -33.88
N ILE A 449 -37.01 -22.73 -32.80
CA ILE A 449 -37.55 -24.09 -32.86
C ILE A 449 -39.01 -24.07 -33.35
N LYS A 450 -39.84 -23.15 -32.84
CA LYS A 450 -41.24 -22.98 -33.27
C LYS A 450 -41.35 -22.56 -34.74
N LEU A 451 -40.47 -21.68 -35.22
CA LEU A 451 -40.43 -21.31 -36.64
C LEU A 451 -40.16 -22.51 -37.54
N TYR A 452 -39.42 -23.51 -37.05
CA TYR A 452 -39.21 -24.76 -37.77
C TYR A 452 -40.38 -25.75 -37.67
N GLY A 453 -41.45 -25.41 -36.96
CA GLY A 453 -42.65 -26.25 -36.78
C GLY A 453 -42.44 -27.34 -35.73
N LYS A 454 -41.45 -27.18 -34.85
CA LYS A 454 -41.09 -28.13 -33.80
C LYS A 454 -41.44 -27.56 -32.42
N ASP A 455 -41.63 -28.45 -31.46
CA ASP A 455 -41.90 -28.09 -30.07
C ASP A 455 -40.58 -27.95 -29.29
N PRO A 456 -40.29 -26.78 -28.70
CA PRO A 456 -39.09 -26.58 -27.88
C PRO A 456 -38.90 -27.57 -26.74
N GLN A 457 -39.99 -28.19 -26.24
CA GLN A 457 -39.91 -29.16 -25.15
C GLN A 457 -39.38 -30.53 -25.57
N THR A 458 -39.47 -30.88 -26.86
CA THR A 458 -39.20 -32.24 -27.36
C THR A 458 -38.26 -32.29 -28.57
N ALA A 459 -38.06 -31.16 -29.27
CA ALA A 459 -37.25 -31.10 -30.47
C ALA A 459 -35.78 -31.46 -30.19
N THR A 460 -35.25 -32.41 -30.95
CA THR A 460 -33.82 -32.74 -30.95
C THR A 460 -33.07 -31.95 -32.02
N CYS A 461 -31.77 -31.81 -31.84
CA CYS A 461 -30.86 -31.20 -32.80
C CYS A 461 -30.90 -31.94 -34.15
N GLU A 462 -30.98 -33.27 -34.13
CA GLU A 462 -31.04 -34.10 -35.35
C GLU A 462 -32.34 -33.84 -36.12
N GLU A 463 -33.47 -33.76 -35.43
CA GLU A 463 -34.74 -33.41 -36.05
C GLU A 463 -34.73 -32.03 -36.69
N MET A 464 -34.13 -31.05 -36.01
CA MET A 464 -33.99 -29.69 -36.51
C MET A 464 -33.05 -29.62 -37.73
N ASP A 465 -31.97 -30.40 -37.74
CA ASP A 465 -31.01 -30.47 -38.87
C ASP A 465 -31.62 -31.11 -40.12
N LYS A 466 -32.56 -32.04 -39.98
CA LYS A 466 -33.26 -32.69 -41.10
C LYS A 466 -34.28 -31.78 -41.79
N ILE A 467 -34.71 -30.70 -41.16
CA ILE A 467 -35.73 -29.80 -41.72
C ILE A 467 -35.06 -28.79 -42.66
N PRO A 468 -35.33 -28.84 -43.98
CA PRO A 468 -34.79 -27.85 -44.90
C PRO A 468 -35.38 -26.47 -44.62
N GLY A 469 -34.54 -25.44 -44.73
CA GLY A 469 -34.94 -24.05 -44.57
C GLY A 469 -33.84 -23.21 -43.96
N LYS A 470 -33.83 -21.92 -44.31
CA LYS A 470 -32.96 -20.90 -43.71
C LYS A 470 -33.81 -19.80 -43.09
N LEU A 471 -33.30 -19.20 -42.02
CA LEU A 471 -33.88 -18.04 -41.38
C LEU A 471 -33.23 -16.76 -41.90
N TYR A 472 -34.04 -15.72 -42.05
CA TYR A 472 -33.59 -14.38 -42.37
C TYR A 472 -33.94 -13.45 -41.21
N CYS A 473 -33.02 -12.53 -40.89
CA CYS A 473 -33.29 -11.47 -39.93
C CYS A 473 -34.12 -10.40 -40.63
N VAL A 474 -35.28 -10.09 -40.07
CA VAL A 474 -36.22 -9.11 -40.63
C VAL A 474 -35.63 -7.70 -40.64
N LYS A 475 -34.64 -7.41 -39.78
CA LYS A 475 -33.95 -6.11 -39.72
C LYS A 475 -32.86 -5.94 -40.79
N CYS A 476 -31.96 -6.90 -40.95
CA CYS A 476 -30.78 -6.71 -41.82
C CYS A 476 -30.93 -7.28 -43.24
N LYS A 477 -31.95 -8.11 -43.51
CA LYS A 477 -32.36 -8.65 -44.84
C LYS A 477 -31.27 -9.30 -45.74
N ASN A 478 -30.02 -9.36 -45.31
CA ASN A 478 -28.87 -9.63 -46.19
C ASN A 478 -28.20 -10.99 -45.95
N SER A 479 -28.70 -11.86 -45.08
CA SER A 479 -28.07 -13.17 -44.83
C SER A 479 -29.07 -14.26 -44.47
N ALA A 480 -28.88 -15.43 -45.07
CA ALA A 480 -29.65 -16.64 -44.84
C ALA A 480 -28.88 -17.56 -43.88
N TRP A 481 -29.42 -17.80 -42.69
CA TRP A 481 -28.76 -18.60 -41.65
C TRP A 481 -29.45 -19.95 -41.46
N SER A 482 -28.68 -20.99 -41.17
CA SER A 482 -29.23 -22.22 -40.58
C SER A 482 -29.86 -21.92 -39.21
N TRP A 483 -30.73 -22.80 -38.72
CA TRP A 483 -31.32 -22.67 -37.38
C TRP A 483 -30.24 -22.58 -36.29
N ARG A 484 -29.15 -23.34 -36.44
CA ARG A 484 -27.99 -23.30 -35.55
C ARG A 484 -27.31 -21.93 -35.56
N GLU A 485 -27.06 -21.36 -36.74
CA GLU A 485 -26.44 -20.03 -36.88
C GLU A 485 -27.35 -18.90 -36.34
N ALA A 486 -28.66 -19.03 -36.51
CA ALA A 486 -29.63 -18.08 -36.00
C ALA A 486 -29.65 -18.02 -34.45
N VAL A 487 -29.47 -19.15 -33.79
CA VAL A 487 -29.38 -19.23 -32.31
C VAL A 487 -28.10 -18.56 -31.78
N VAL A 488 -27.02 -18.52 -32.56
CA VAL A 488 -25.74 -17.92 -32.15
C VAL A 488 -25.72 -16.39 -32.30
N CYS A 489 -26.46 -15.82 -33.25
CA CYS A 489 -26.40 -14.39 -33.62
C CYS A 489 -27.30 -13.47 -32.74
N SER A 490 -27.38 -13.75 -31.44
CA SER A 490 -28.49 -13.41 -30.52
C SER A 490 -28.73 -11.92 -30.18
N SER A 491 -28.12 -10.96 -30.88
CA SER A 491 -28.47 -9.53 -30.73
C SER A 491 -29.68 -9.10 -31.59
N ASP A 492 -29.96 -9.78 -32.71
CA ASP A 492 -30.85 -9.24 -33.77
C ASP A 492 -32.10 -10.08 -34.10
N PHE A 493 -32.34 -11.18 -33.36
CA PHE A 493 -33.25 -12.24 -33.79
C PHE A 493 -34.55 -12.43 -32.99
N LEU A 494 -35.04 -11.39 -32.32
CA LEU A 494 -36.40 -11.37 -31.76
C LEU A 494 -37.51 -11.34 -32.83
N PHE A 495 -37.15 -11.17 -34.11
CA PHE A 495 -38.06 -11.07 -35.25
C PHE A 495 -37.51 -11.85 -36.46
N ALA A 496 -37.53 -13.18 -36.44
CA ALA A 496 -37.23 -14.03 -37.61
C ALA A 496 -38.51 -14.46 -38.33
N GLN A 497 -38.43 -14.63 -39.66
CA GLN A 497 -39.43 -15.36 -40.45
C GLN A 497 -38.74 -16.52 -41.17
N LYS A 498 -39.39 -17.69 -41.18
CA LYS A 498 -38.96 -18.86 -41.97
C LYS A 498 -39.55 -18.74 -43.38
N MET A 499 -38.72 -18.81 -44.41
CA MET A 499 -39.18 -19.04 -45.78
C MET A 499 -38.72 -20.42 -46.25
N PHE A 500 -39.62 -21.14 -46.91
CA PHE A 500 -39.27 -22.31 -47.71
C PHE A 500 -38.51 -21.82 -48.94
N SER A 501 -37.33 -22.38 -49.24
CA SER A 501 -36.77 -22.21 -50.58
C SER A 501 -37.75 -22.84 -51.56
N LYS A 502 -38.12 -22.10 -52.60
CA LYS A 502 -38.72 -22.73 -53.78
C LYS A 502 -37.77 -23.75 -54.38
#